data_AF-A0A5Z0XHN9-F1
#
_entry.id   AF-A0A5Z0XHN9-F1
#
_cell.length_a   1.000
_cell.length_b   1.000
_cell.length_c   1.000
_cell.angle_alpha   90.00
_cell.angle_beta   90.00
_cell.angle_gamma   90.00
#
_symmetry.space_group_name_H-M   'P 1'
#
loop_
_entity.id
_entity.type
_entity.pdbx_description
1 polymer ?
#
loop_
_entity_poly.entity_id
_entity_poly.type
_entity_poly.pdbx_seq_one_letter_code
_entity_poly.pdbx_strand_id
1 'polypeptide(L)' 'MKIYHLSHTDLDGYACQFIVNFYFKNVKFYNSNYGK' A
#
# COMPACT_ATOMS: atom_id res chain seq x y z
N MET A 1 -10.71 8.93 9.40
CA MET A 1 -10.31 9.14 8.00
C MET A 1 -10.14 7.79 7.34
N LYS A 2 -10.70 7.57 6.14
CA LYS A 2 -10.64 6.28 5.44
C LYS A 2 -9.59 6.37 4.34
N ILE A 3 -8.49 5.65 4.49
CA ILE A 3 -7.33 5.73 3.59
C ILE A 3 -7.35 4.53 2.64
N TYR A 4 -7.10 4.79 1.36
CA TYR A 4 -6.92 3.76 0.33
C TYR A 4 -5.50 3.92 -0.22
N HIS A 5 -4.65 2.91 -0.08
CA HIS A 5 -3.23 2.96 -0.44
C HIS A 5 -2.94 1.94 -1.54
N LEU A 6 -2.62 2.44 -2.74
CA LEU A 6 -2.20 1.64 -3.89
C LEU A 6 -0.67 1.63 -3.98
N SER A 7 -0.07 0.46 -4.13
CA SER A 7 1.39 0.30 -4.24
C SER A 7 1.78 -0.68 -5.36
N HIS A 8 3.08 -0.84 -5.58
CA HIS A 8 3.62 -1.84 -6.50
C HIS A 8 3.63 -3.26 -5.88
N THR A 9 3.88 -4.29 -6.70
CA THR A 9 3.89 -5.71 -6.27
C THR A 9 5.29 -6.25 -5.93
N ASP A 10 6.32 -5.42 -5.98
CA ASP A 10 7.68 -5.78 -5.59
C ASP A 10 7.94 -5.56 -4.09
N LEU A 11 9.15 -5.87 -3.64
CA LEU A 11 9.56 -5.75 -2.24
C LEU A 11 9.34 -4.33 -1.70
N ASP A 12 9.74 -3.33 -2.48
CA ASP A 12 9.62 -1.92 -2.10
C ASP A 12 8.14 -1.51 -2.00
N GLY A 13 7.31 -1.96 -2.94
CA GLY A 13 5.87 -1.72 -2.93
C GLY A 13 5.18 -2.26 -1.67
N TYR A 14 5.55 -3.46 -1.21
CA TYR A 14 5.03 -4.02 0.04
C TYR A 14 5.64 -3.36 1.28
N ALA A 15 6.92 -2.95 1.25
CA ALA A 15 7.56 -2.21 2.34
C ALA A 15 6.86 -0.86 2.58
N CYS A 16 6.40 -0.17 1.53
CA CYS A 16 5.59 1.04 1.68
C CYS A 16 4.29 0.77 2.45
N GLN A 17 3.59 -0.33 2.14
CA GLN A 17 2.37 -0.70 2.86
C GLN A 17 2.63 -1.02 4.33
N PHE A 18 3.76 -1.69 4.62
CA PHE A 18 4.19 -1.98 5.99
C PHE A 18 4.36 -0.69 6.82
N ILE A 19 5.07 0.31 6.26
CA ILE A 19 5.27 1.60 6.92
C ILE A 19 3.92 2.33 7.12
N VAL A 20 3.05 2.35 6.10
CA VAL A 20 1.74 3.00 6.20
C VAL A 20 0.86 2.34 7.27
N ASN A 21 0.88 1.01 7.38
CA ASN A 21 0.14 0.27 8.41
C ASN A 21 0.67 0.54 9.82
N PHE A 22 1.95 0.92 9.97
CA PHE A 22 2.51 1.30 11.27
C PHE A 22 1.82 2.54 11.82
N TYR A 23 1.69 3.60 11.01
CA TYR A 23 1.11 4.88 11.40
C TYR A 23 -0.42 4.93 11.35
N PHE A 24 -1.05 4.27 10.36
CA PHE A 24 -2.49 4.35 10.14
C PHE A 24 -3.13 2.97 10.25
N LYS A 25 -4.08 2.81 11.17
CA LYS A 25 -4.77 1.53 11.42
C LYS A 25 -6.07 1.34 10.62
N ASN A 26 -6.56 2.38 9.96
CA ASN A 26 -7.79 2.33 9.14
C ASN A 26 -7.47 2.60 7.65
N VAL A 27 -6.70 1.69 7.06
CA VAL A 27 -6.23 1.74 5.67
C VAL A 27 -6.69 0.50 4.91
N LYS A 28 -7.12 0.68 3.67
CA LYS A 28 -7.30 -0.41 2.70
C LYS A 28 -6.15 -0.41 1.70
N PHE A 29 -5.45 -1.53 1.59
CA PHE A 29 -4.31 -1.68 0.70
C PHE A 29 -4.71 -2.34 -0.62
N TYR A 30 -4.09 -1.88 -1.70
CA TYR A 30 -4.22 -2.41 -3.05
C TYR A 30 -2.84 -2.46 -3.69
N ASN A 31 -2.62 -3.39 -4.61
CA ASN A 31 -1.38 -3.50 -5.37
C ASN A 31 -1.66 -3.61 -6.86
N SER A 32 -0.78 -3.05 -7.66
CA SER A 32 -0.76 -3.22 -9.12
C SER A 32 0.67 -3.39 -9.58
N ASN A 33 0.87 -4.15 -10.65
CA ASN A 33 2.17 -4.25 -11.31
C ASN A 33 2.35 -3.00 -12.20
N TYR A 34 2.43 -3.14 -13.52
CA TYR A 34 2.43 -2.01 -14.46
C TYR A 34 1.11 -1.95 -15.23
N GLY A 35 0.83 -0.79 -15.85
CA GLY A 35 -0.35 -0.62 -16.71
C GLY A 35 -0.28 -1.47 -17.98
N LYS A 36 -1.40 -1.53 -18.71
CA LYS A 36 -1.50 -2.11 -20.04
C LYS A 36 -1.96 -1.05 -21.03
#